data_AF-A0A6L5TFU0-F1
#
_entry.id   AF-A0A6L5TFU0-F1
#
_cell.length_a   1.000
_cell.length_b   1.000
_cell.length_c   1.000
_cell.angle_alpha   90.00
_cell.angle_beta   90.00
_cell.angle_gamma   90.00
#
_symmetry.space_group_name_H-M   'P 1'
#
loop_
_entity.id
_entity.type
_entity.pdbx_description
1 polymer ?
#
loop_
_entity_poly.entity_id
_entity_poly.type
_entity_poly.pdbx_seq_one_letter_code
_entity_poly.pdbx_strand_id
1 'polypeptide(L)'
;MSERMIIDALPARNNILLGIVATNTGNAVVDAMIRGAFRACLEELDDAPKVEVQEWRRASDPPPTHNETWNDGNETYSGETSMKVWAHCADGTQHEAHYEIHDGTGQWFVEGQDDRFDEHGNVTHWMYYPAAPKD
;
A
#
# COMPACT_ATOMS: atom_id res chain seq x y z
N MET A 1 -10.18 -15.44 6.39
CA MET A 1 -10.19 -14.11 5.75
C MET A 1 -9.38 -14.22 4.48
N SER A 2 -9.94 -13.83 3.33
CA SER A 2 -9.28 -13.94 2.02
C SER A 2 -8.29 -12.77 1.88
N GLU A 3 -7.01 -13.09 1.63
CA GLU A 3 -6.03 -12.17 1.06
C GLU A 3 -6.66 -11.52 -0.17
N ARG A 4 -6.90 -10.22 -0.14
CA ARG A 4 -7.20 -9.46 -1.35
C ARG A 4 -5.89 -8.88 -1.84
N MET A 5 -5.29 -9.56 -2.82
CA MET A 5 -4.13 -9.12 -3.56
C MET A 5 -4.40 -7.74 -4.19
N ILE A 6 -3.67 -6.71 -3.76
CA ILE A 6 -3.71 -5.37 -4.35
C ILE A 6 -2.92 -5.44 -5.66
N ILE A 7 -3.63 -5.56 -6.79
CA ILE A 7 -3.01 -5.55 -8.11
C ILE A 7 -3.07 -4.11 -8.64
N ASP A 8 -1.91 -3.44 -8.74
CA ASP A 8 -1.81 -2.22 -9.54
C ASP A 8 -2.12 -2.58 -11.00
N ALA A 9 -3.20 -2.02 -11.55
CA ALA A 9 -3.66 -2.28 -12.92
C ALA A 9 -2.87 -1.48 -13.97
N LEU A 10 -2.05 -0.50 -13.58
CA LEU A 10 -1.31 0.36 -14.52
C LEU A 10 -0.34 -0.42 -15.42
N PRO A 11 0.48 -1.37 -14.92
CA PRO A 11 1.33 -2.20 -15.76
C PRO A 11 0.52 -3.03 -16.77
N ALA A 12 -0.60 -3.61 -16.34
CA ALA A 12 -1.48 -4.40 -17.21
C ALA A 12 -2.08 -3.52 -18.33
N ARG A 13 -2.59 -2.34 -17.98
CA ARG A 13 -3.14 -1.36 -18.93
C ARG A 13 -2.10 -0.92 -19.98
N ASN A 14 -0.90 -0.57 -19.54
CA ASN A 14 0.18 -0.14 -20.44
C ASN A 14 0.62 -1.26 -21.40
N ASN A 15 0.70 -2.50 -20.91
CA ASN A 15 1.05 -3.65 -21.74
C ASN A 15 -0.02 -3.94 -22.81
N ILE A 16 -1.30 -3.79 -22.49
CA ILE A 16 -2.39 -3.96 -23.47
C ILE A 16 -2.32 -2.88 -24.56
N LEU A 17 -2.08 -1.61 -24.19
CA LEU A 17 -1.88 -0.52 -25.14
C LEU A 17 -0.69 -0.77 -26.08
N LEU A 18 0.43 -1.24 -25.53
CA LEU A 18 1.59 -1.69 -26.30
C LEU A 18 1.23 -2.82 -27.27
N GLY A 19 0.46 -3.81 -26.82
CA GLY A 19 -0.04 -4.90 -27.66
C GLY A 19 -0.85 -4.40 -28.84
N ILE A 20 -1.73 -3.41 -28.64
CA ILE A 20 -2.51 -2.80 -29.73
C ILE A 20 -1.59 -2.13 -30.75
N VAL A 21 -0.61 -1.34 -30.31
CA VAL A 21 0.29 -0.60 -31.21
C VAL A 21 1.20 -1.57 -31.98
N ALA A 22 1.75 -2.56 -31.30
CA ALA A 22 2.73 -3.49 -31.85
C ALA A 22 2.12 -4.64 -32.68
N THR A 23 0.78 -4.82 -32.66
CA THR A 23 0.11 -5.87 -33.45
C THR A 23 0.36 -5.66 -34.95
N ASN A 24 1.13 -6.56 -35.54
CA ASN A 24 1.42 -6.59 -36.97
C ASN A 24 1.76 -8.03 -37.40
N THR A 25 0.73 -8.84 -37.61
CA THR A 25 0.84 -10.23 -38.07
C THR A 25 1.03 -10.35 -39.58
N GLY A 26 0.93 -9.23 -40.31
CA GLY A 26 0.91 -9.20 -41.78
C GLY A 26 -0.44 -9.58 -42.40
N ASN A 27 -1.46 -9.86 -41.58
CA ASN A 27 -2.82 -10.12 -42.02
C ASN A 27 -3.78 -9.12 -41.37
N ALA A 28 -4.37 -8.25 -42.19
CA ALA A 28 -5.24 -7.16 -41.72
C ALA A 28 -6.48 -7.64 -40.94
N VAL A 29 -7.03 -8.82 -41.29
CA VAL A 29 -8.19 -9.39 -40.58
C VAL A 29 -7.77 -9.86 -39.20
N VAL A 30 -6.65 -10.58 -39.11
CA VAL A 30 -6.11 -11.07 -37.83
C VAL A 30 -5.69 -9.90 -36.93
N ASP A 31 -5.05 -8.88 -37.49
CA ASP A 31 -4.66 -7.68 -36.76
C ASP A 31 -5.88 -6.92 -36.20
N ALA A 32 -6.95 -6.82 -36.98
CA ALA A 32 -8.20 -6.21 -36.53
C ALA A 32 -8.84 -7.01 -35.37
N MET A 33 -8.83 -8.34 -35.44
CA MET A 33 -9.35 -9.20 -34.38
C MET A 33 -8.55 -9.05 -33.08
N ILE A 34 -7.21 -9.09 -33.15
CA ILE A 34 -6.34 -8.96 -31.97
C ILE A 34 -6.50 -7.57 -31.33
N ARG A 35 -6.47 -6.51 -32.14
CA ARG A 35 -6.68 -5.14 -31.64
C ARG A 35 -8.07 -4.96 -31.05
N GLY A 36 -9.09 -5.62 -31.59
CA GLY A 36 -10.44 -5.63 -31.04
C GLY A 36 -10.50 -6.31 -29.67
N ALA A 37 -9.88 -7.47 -29.52
CA ALA A 37 -9.81 -8.19 -28.25
C ALA A 37 -9.10 -7.35 -27.17
N PHE A 38 -7.96 -6.73 -27.50
CA PHE A 38 -7.26 -5.85 -26.56
C PHE A 38 -8.07 -4.62 -26.16
N ARG A 39 -8.87 -4.04 -27.06
CA ARG A 39 -9.77 -2.93 -26.71
C ARG A 39 -10.86 -3.37 -25.74
N ALA A 40 -11.48 -4.51 -25.96
CA ALA A 40 -12.46 -5.06 -25.02
C ALA A 40 -11.84 -5.29 -23.63
N CYS A 41 -10.58 -5.78 -23.56
CA CYS A 41 -9.88 -5.90 -22.28
C CYS A 41 -9.61 -4.55 -21.61
N LEU A 42 -9.35 -3.48 -22.37
CA LEU A 42 -9.19 -2.14 -21.80
C LEU A 42 -10.51 -1.57 -21.29
N GLU A 43 -11.61 -1.79 -22.01
CA GLU A 43 -12.95 -1.35 -21.58
C GLU A 43 -13.33 -2.01 -20.25
N GLU A 44 -13.18 -3.33 -20.14
CA GLU A 44 -13.42 -4.06 -18.88
C GLU A 44 -12.49 -3.61 -17.74
N LEU A 45 -11.25 -3.21 -18.06
CA LEU A 45 -10.30 -2.71 -17.08
C LEU A 45 -10.60 -1.27 -16.63
N ASP A 46 -11.03 -0.41 -17.55
CA ASP A 46 -11.38 0.98 -17.27
C ASP A 46 -12.72 1.07 -16.51
N ASP A 47 -13.65 0.14 -16.76
CA ASP A 47 -14.94 -0.01 -16.04
C ASP A 47 -14.82 -0.82 -14.73
N ALA A 48 -13.66 -1.43 -14.48
CA ALA A 48 -13.42 -2.17 -13.25
C ALA A 48 -13.65 -1.25 -12.03
N PRO A 49 -14.20 -1.79 -10.92
CA PRO A 49 -14.37 -1.02 -9.71
C PRO A 49 -13.04 -0.38 -9.30
N LYS A 50 -12.99 0.96 -9.33
CA LYS A 50 -11.87 1.70 -8.77
C LYS A 50 -11.92 1.48 -7.27
N VAL A 51 -11.12 0.54 -6.80
CA VAL A 51 -10.84 0.45 -5.38
C VAL A 51 -10.08 1.73 -5.06
N GLU A 52 -10.71 2.66 -4.35
CA GLU A 52 -9.98 3.76 -3.69
C GLU A 52 -9.07 3.11 -2.66
N VAL A 53 -7.89 2.69 -3.11
CA VAL A 53 -6.82 2.29 -2.21
C VAL A 53 -6.40 3.58 -1.52
N GLN A 54 -6.46 3.61 -0.19
CA GLN A 54 -5.87 4.73 0.53
C GLN A 54 -4.42 4.88 0.08
N GLU A 55 -4.05 6.07 -0.35
CA GLU A 55 -2.73 6.32 -0.90
C GLU A 55 -1.66 6.03 0.15
N TRP A 56 -0.67 5.23 -0.23
CA TRP A 56 0.54 5.03 0.54
C TRP A 56 1.23 6.38 0.74
N ARG A 57 1.38 6.78 2.00
CA ARG A 57 2.06 8.01 2.42
C ARG A 57 3.52 7.69 2.73
N ARG A 58 4.40 8.68 2.59
CA ARG A 58 5.82 8.50 2.94
C ARG A 58 5.98 8.39 4.44
N ALA A 59 6.96 7.61 4.90
CA ALA A 59 7.31 7.50 6.31
C ALA A 59 7.75 8.84 6.94
N SER A 60 8.23 9.79 6.12
CA SER A 60 8.57 11.15 6.52
C SER A 60 7.36 12.05 6.78
N ASP A 61 6.16 11.60 6.42
CA ASP A 61 4.87 12.24 6.73
C ASP A 61 4.10 11.30 7.68
N PRO A 62 4.46 11.25 8.97
CA PRO A 62 3.96 10.23 9.88
C PRO A 62 2.45 10.36 10.13
N PRO A 63 1.78 9.27 10.54
CA PRO A 63 0.38 9.31 10.93
C PRO A 63 0.17 10.25 12.13
N PRO A 64 -1.03 10.83 12.28
CA PRO A 64 -1.37 11.62 13.46
C PRO A 64 -1.17 10.82 14.76
N THR A 65 -0.57 11.47 15.76
CA THR A 65 -0.33 10.91 17.09
C THR A 65 -1.41 11.36 18.08
N HIS A 66 -1.50 10.62 19.18
CA HIS A 66 -2.30 10.97 20.34
C HIS A 66 -1.54 10.55 21.61
N ASN A 67 -1.80 11.24 22.72
CA ASN A 67 -1.24 10.85 24.01
C ASN A 67 -1.92 9.58 24.50
N GLU A 68 -1.14 8.53 24.67
CA GLU A 68 -1.58 7.29 25.31
C GLU A 68 -0.85 7.12 26.65
N THR A 69 -1.51 6.48 27.60
CA THR A 69 -0.96 6.18 28.92
C THR A 69 -1.01 4.68 29.15
N TRP A 70 0.14 4.05 29.34
CA TRP A 70 0.24 2.62 29.59
C TRP A 70 0.84 2.35 30.97
N ASN A 71 0.44 1.22 31.57
CA ASN A 71 0.90 0.81 32.88
C ASN A 71 1.50 -0.59 32.77
N ASP A 72 2.76 -0.75 33.15
CA ASP A 72 3.47 -2.03 33.07
C ASP A 72 3.29 -2.89 34.35
N GLY A 73 2.45 -2.44 35.27
CA GLY A 73 2.19 -3.04 36.57
C GLY A 73 3.01 -2.42 37.71
N ASN A 74 4.06 -1.65 37.42
CA ASN A 74 4.93 -1.04 38.41
C ASN A 74 5.04 0.49 38.24
N GLU A 75 4.98 0.98 37.01
CA GLU A 75 5.03 2.39 36.65
C GLU A 75 3.95 2.74 35.62
N THR A 76 3.56 4.02 35.61
CA THR A 76 2.66 4.57 34.59
C THR A 76 3.49 5.43 33.66
N TYR A 77 3.45 5.10 32.38
CA TYR A 77 4.14 5.81 31.32
C TYR A 77 3.12 6.53 30.45
N SER A 78 3.54 7.64 29.85
CA SER A 78 2.73 8.38 28.88
C SER A 78 3.60 8.80 27.72
N GLY A 79 3.10 8.64 26.51
CA GLY A 79 3.81 9.02 25.28
C GLY A 79 2.84 9.31 24.15
N GLU A 80 3.34 10.01 23.13
CA GLU A 80 2.60 10.25 21.90
C GLU A 80 2.77 9.06 20.95
N THR A 81 1.68 8.42 20.58
CA THR A 81 1.67 7.25 19.69
C THR A 81 0.59 7.38 18.62
N SER A 82 0.80 6.82 17.45
CA SER A 82 -0.20 6.76 16.39
C SER A 82 -1.11 5.54 16.57
N MET A 83 -2.23 5.51 15.84
CA MET A 83 -2.91 4.23 15.61
C MET A 83 -2.01 3.27 14.82
N LYS A 84 -2.29 1.97 14.91
CA LYS A 84 -1.65 0.97 14.06
C LYS A 84 -1.98 1.21 12.58
N VAL A 85 -1.01 0.96 11.72
CA VAL A 85 -1.06 1.14 10.27
C VAL A 85 -0.40 -0.03 9.55
N TRP A 86 -0.64 -0.16 8.25
CA TRP A 86 0.19 -0.98 7.39
C TRP A 86 1.43 -0.19 6.99
N ALA A 87 2.61 -0.77 7.14
CA ALA A 87 3.89 -0.19 6.76
C ALA A 87 4.58 -1.05 5.69
N HIS A 88 5.21 -0.40 4.72
CA HIS A 88 6.07 -1.02 3.72
C HIS A 88 7.53 -0.72 4.03
N CYS A 89 8.33 -1.77 4.15
CA CYS A 89 9.73 -1.69 4.50
C CYS A 89 10.64 -1.68 3.25
N ALA A 90 11.84 -1.13 3.38
CA ALA A 90 12.82 -0.98 2.30
C ALA A 90 13.32 -2.32 1.75
N ASP A 91 13.18 -3.41 2.52
CA ASP A 91 13.46 -4.78 2.10
C ASP A 91 12.32 -5.40 1.25
N GLY A 92 11.24 -4.64 1.00
CA GLY A 92 10.08 -5.05 0.22
C GLY A 92 9.01 -5.77 1.04
N THR A 93 9.19 -5.93 2.36
CA THR A 93 8.19 -6.57 3.23
C THR A 93 7.10 -5.60 3.67
N GLN A 94 5.99 -6.14 4.18
CA GLN A 94 4.88 -5.36 4.75
C GLN A 94 4.55 -5.88 6.14
N HIS A 95 4.35 -4.97 7.08
CA HIS A 95 4.07 -5.30 8.48
C HIS A 95 3.03 -4.35 9.08
N GLU A 96 2.47 -4.76 10.21
CA GLU A 96 1.76 -3.83 11.10
C GLU A 96 2.78 -2.99 11.87
N ALA A 97 2.53 -1.69 11.96
CA ALA A 97 3.44 -0.76 12.60
C ALA A 97 2.69 0.41 13.23
N HIS A 98 3.37 1.16 14.08
CA HIS A 98 2.91 2.45 14.60
C HIS A 98 4.09 3.42 14.76
N TYR A 99 3.77 4.70 14.91
CA TYR A 99 4.74 5.77 15.07
C TYR A 99 4.62 6.35 16.47
N GLU A 100 5.72 6.46 17.20
CA GLU A 100 5.77 7.05 18.53
C GLU A 100 6.72 8.24 18.56
N ILE A 101 6.43 9.23 19.40
CA ILE A 101 7.31 10.36 19.66
C ILE A 101 7.81 10.27 21.10
N HIS A 102 9.12 10.06 21.25
CA HIS A 102 9.84 10.05 22.52
C HIS A 102 10.81 11.23 22.56
N ASP A 103 10.72 12.07 23.60
CA ASP A 103 11.61 13.23 23.78
C ASP A 103 11.71 14.16 22.56
N GLY A 104 10.61 14.29 21.81
CA GLY A 104 10.55 15.12 20.59
C GLY A 104 11.15 14.48 19.34
N THR A 105 11.65 13.24 19.44
CA THR A 105 12.12 12.44 18.30
C THR A 105 11.11 11.35 18.00
N GLY A 106 10.61 11.30 16.78
CA GLY A 106 9.65 10.28 16.39
C GLY A 106 10.28 9.08 15.69
N GLN A 107 9.80 7.89 16.01
CA GLN A 107 10.33 6.60 15.59
C GLN A 107 9.22 5.63 15.18
N TRP A 108 9.50 4.81 14.17
CA TRP A 108 8.62 3.73 13.73
C TRP A 108 8.88 2.44 14.49
N PHE A 109 7.81 1.77 14.90
CA PHE A 109 7.81 0.47 15.59
C PHE A 109 7.00 -0.53 14.77
N VAL A 110 7.57 -1.72 14.55
CA VAL A 110 6.93 -2.81 13.81
C VAL A 110 6.48 -3.86 14.80
N GLU A 111 5.21 -4.24 14.73
CA GLU A 111 4.59 -5.17 15.67
C GLU A 111 5.21 -6.56 15.60
N GLY A 112 5.47 -7.15 16.78
CA GLY A 112 6.04 -8.49 16.89
C GLY A 112 7.55 -8.58 16.59
N GLN A 113 8.25 -7.46 16.42
CA GLN A 113 9.71 -7.41 16.36
C GLN A 113 10.27 -6.62 17.53
N ASP A 114 11.18 -7.23 18.30
CA ASP A 114 11.86 -6.56 19.40
C ASP A 114 12.90 -5.57 18.86
N ASP A 115 12.70 -4.32 19.25
CA ASP A 115 13.66 -3.25 19.47
C ASP A 115 14.71 -2.95 18.39
N ARG A 116 14.44 -1.80 17.74
CA ARG A 116 15.39 -0.93 17.03
C ARG A 116 15.81 -1.42 15.65
N PHE A 117 14.92 -1.19 14.70
CA PHE A 117 15.36 -0.83 13.36
C PHE A 117 16.23 0.44 13.44
N ASP A 118 17.37 0.39 12.76
CA ASP A 118 18.20 1.53 12.47
C ASP A 118 17.45 2.59 11.66
N GLU A 119 17.73 3.85 11.99
CA GLU A 119 17.42 5.18 11.41
C GLU A 119 16.11 5.45 10.64
N HIS A 120 15.29 4.47 10.25
CA HIS A 120 13.98 4.63 9.61
C HIS A 120 12.96 3.51 9.85
N GLY A 121 13.23 2.49 10.68
CA GLY A 121 12.31 1.33 10.68
C GLY A 121 12.43 0.47 9.42
N ASN A 122 13.37 0.81 8.51
CA ASN A 122 13.22 0.61 7.07
C ASN A 122 11.85 0.98 6.49
N VAL A 123 10.95 1.63 7.24
CA VAL A 123 9.62 1.99 6.75
C VAL A 123 9.81 3.09 5.73
N THR A 124 9.38 2.81 4.50
CA THR A 124 9.42 3.78 3.41
C THR A 124 8.07 4.45 3.24
N HIS A 125 7.00 3.68 3.43
CA HIS A 125 5.62 4.12 3.25
C HIS A 125 4.68 3.48 4.26
N TRP A 126 3.53 4.13 4.49
CA TRP A 126 2.48 3.62 5.34
C TRP A 126 1.09 3.95 4.78
N MET A 127 0.07 3.24 5.23
CA MET A 127 -1.35 3.55 4.96
C MET A 127 -2.20 3.11 6.15
N TYR A 128 -3.36 3.74 6.39
CA TYR A 128 -4.26 3.18 7.41
C TYR A 128 -4.74 1.81 6.98
N TYR A 129 -5.18 1.01 7.96
CA TYR A 129 -5.96 -0.17 7.63
C TYR A 129 -7.09 0.21 6.69
N PRO A 130 -7.31 -0.55 5.60
CA PRO A 130 -8.49 -0.35 4.79
C PRO A 130 -9.69 -0.44 5.73
N ALA A 131 -10.54 0.60 5.73
CA ALA A 131 -11.79 0.54 6.46
C ALA A 131 -12.51 -0.74 6.04
N ALA A 132 -13.04 -1.48 7.01
CA ALA A 132 -13.89 -2.63 6.70
C ALA A 132 -14.93 -2.18 5.65
N PRO A 133 -15.16 -2.96 4.58
CA PRO A 133 -16.19 -2.62 3.62
C PRO A 133 -17.47 -2.29 4.37
N LYS A 134 -18.08 -1.15 4.06
CA LYS A 134 -19.42 -0.87 4.57
C LYS A 134 -20.34 -1.92 3.93
N ASP A 135 -21.02 -2.68 4.78
CA ASP A 135 -22.01 -3.70 4.37
C ASP A 135 -23.09 -3.11 3.47
#